data_AF-A0A101WWS4-F1
#
_entry.id   AF-A0A101WWS4-F1
#
_cell.length_a   1.000
_cell.length_b   1.000
_cell.length_c   1.000
_cell.angle_alpha   90.00
_cell.angle_beta   90.00
_cell.angle_gamma   90.00
#
_symmetry.space_group_name_H-M   'P 1'
#
loop_
_entity.id
_entity.type
_entity.pdbx_description
1 polymer ?
#
loop_
_entity_poly.entity_id
_entity_poly.type
_entity_poly.pdbx_seq_one_letter_code
_entity_poly.pdbx_strand_id
1 'polypeptide(L)'
;MNQLRETLKHFYGVDDPRKAPLNSRLTHPGKRDLVLRFGDALAPHAPWEFPLLAALFNATVVDFYLLLRISSFLPLVSRFLTLILTLFYVGSFVGSLVLVYLFGLVFKPLVRYFLTGSLTEDGLTNVSLLLSSIYLAASAASLLLASLWWTAVIAAFVITLVIVRHYVGKLKSSLFTVLSTMVIYLAVNLVLLLIMHVTVPIALHWFESLWHVR
;
A
#
# COMPACT_ATOMS: atom_id res chain seq x y z
N MET A 1 32.14 -9.85 -6.42
CA MET A 1 32.18 -8.40 -6.11
C MET A 1 32.86 -7.57 -7.19
N ASN A 2 34.02 -7.98 -7.73
CA ASN A 2 34.76 -7.20 -8.73
C ASN A 2 34.04 -7.06 -10.09
N GLN A 3 33.45 -8.15 -10.61
CA GLN A 3 32.71 -8.10 -11.89
C GLN A 3 31.51 -7.16 -11.90
N LEU A 4 30.83 -7.01 -10.76
CA LEU A 4 29.70 -6.10 -10.58
C LEU A 4 30.14 -4.64 -10.68
N ARG A 5 31.27 -4.33 -10.04
CA ARG A 5 31.83 -2.98 -10.02
C ARG A 5 32.28 -2.57 -11.42
N GLU A 6 32.89 -3.50 -12.15
CA GLU A 6 33.30 -3.29 -13.54
C GLU A 6 32.11 -3.10 -14.49
N THR A 7 31.03 -3.87 -14.34
CA THR A 7 29.83 -3.68 -15.18
C THR A 7 29.10 -2.38 -14.87
N LEU A 8 28.97 -1.99 -13.61
CA LEU A 8 28.36 -0.71 -13.23
C LEU A 8 29.19 0.49 -13.71
N LYS A 9 30.52 0.39 -13.61
CA LYS A 9 31.44 1.38 -14.16
C LYS A 9 31.32 1.48 -15.68
N HIS A 10 31.21 0.34 -16.37
CA HIS A 10 31.15 0.28 -17.82
C HIS A 10 29.86 0.87 -18.40
N PHE A 11 28.71 0.59 -17.78
CA PHE A 11 27.41 1.04 -18.30
C PHE A 11 26.94 2.39 -17.78
N TYR A 12 27.27 2.73 -16.54
CA TYR A 12 26.74 3.93 -15.88
C TYR A 12 27.83 4.89 -15.40
N GLY A 13 29.11 4.54 -15.56
CA GLY A 13 30.24 5.38 -15.11
C GLY A 13 30.36 5.47 -13.59
N VAL A 14 29.68 4.59 -12.83
CA VAL A 14 29.69 4.66 -11.36
C VAL A 14 30.10 3.36 -10.71
N ASP A 15 31.04 3.45 -9.77
CA ASP A 15 31.58 2.31 -9.02
C ASP A 15 30.71 1.87 -7.83
N ASP A 16 29.73 2.70 -7.45
CA ASP A 16 28.80 2.44 -6.35
C ASP A 16 27.38 2.19 -6.91
N PRO A 17 26.79 1.01 -6.67
CA PRO A 17 25.42 0.70 -7.09
C PRO A 17 24.37 1.71 -6.58
N ARG A 18 24.65 2.41 -5.47
CA ARG A 18 23.75 3.42 -4.88
C ARG A 18 23.68 4.72 -5.67
N LYS A 19 24.51 4.89 -6.69
CA LYS A 19 24.60 6.11 -7.51
C LYS A 19 24.11 5.91 -8.95
N ALA A 20 23.64 4.71 -9.31
CA ALA A 20 23.05 4.44 -10.62
C ALA A 20 21.73 5.23 -10.85
N PRO A 21 21.38 5.66 -12.07
CA PRO A 21 20.17 6.45 -12.33
C PRO A 21 18.86 5.71 -12.02
N LEU A 22 17.82 6.44 -11.60
CA LEU A 22 16.50 5.90 -11.17
C LEU A 22 15.80 5.01 -12.22
N ASN A 23 15.96 5.30 -13.52
CA ASN A 23 15.33 4.48 -14.56
C ASN A 23 15.95 3.08 -14.69
N SER A 24 17.24 2.91 -14.38
CA SER A 24 17.84 1.57 -14.32
C SER A 24 17.46 0.83 -13.04
N ARG A 25 16.82 1.49 -12.08
CA ARG A 25 16.40 0.91 -10.80
C ARG A 25 14.97 0.38 -10.86
N LEU A 26 14.10 1.09 -11.57
CA LEU A 26 12.69 0.73 -11.75
C LEU A 26 12.45 -0.41 -12.75
N THR A 27 13.43 -0.74 -13.60
CA THR A 27 13.27 -1.65 -14.75
C THR A 27 13.88 -3.05 -14.56
N HIS A 28 14.14 -3.51 -13.33
CA HIS A 28 14.87 -4.77 -13.11
C HIS A 28 14.08 -5.93 -12.50
N PRO A 29 13.28 -6.64 -13.31
CA PRO A 29 13.15 -8.08 -13.15
C PRO A 29 14.40 -8.74 -13.76
N GLY A 30 15.33 -9.25 -12.93
CA GLY A 30 16.35 -10.20 -13.39
C GLY A 30 17.84 -9.86 -13.23
N LYS A 31 18.25 -8.78 -12.56
CA LYS A 31 19.69 -8.58 -12.26
C LYS A 31 20.13 -9.41 -11.05
N ARG A 32 20.90 -10.46 -11.35
CA ARG A 32 21.61 -11.38 -10.44
C ARG A 32 22.37 -10.68 -9.30
N ASP A 33 22.74 -9.43 -9.51
CA ASP A 33 23.56 -8.60 -8.61
C ASP A 33 22.84 -8.10 -7.36
N LEU A 34 21.52 -7.87 -7.45
CA LEU A 34 20.67 -7.50 -6.32
C LEU A 34 20.25 -8.73 -5.52
N VAL A 35 20.00 -9.86 -6.20
CA VAL A 35 19.82 -11.18 -5.57
C VAL A 35 21.08 -11.58 -4.79
N LEU A 36 22.27 -11.27 -5.32
CA LEU A 36 23.55 -11.50 -4.64
C LEU A 36 23.83 -10.53 -3.48
N ARG A 37 23.18 -9.35 -3.42
CA ARG A 37 23.43 -8.33 -2.39
C ARG A 37 22.36 -8.29 -1.29
N PHE A 38 21.13 -8.67 -1.62
CA PHE A 38 19.96 -8.64 -0.73
C PHE A 38 19.28 -10.00 -0.56
N GLY A 39 19.81 -11.05 -1.20
CA GLY A 39 19.32 -12.42 -1.04
C GLY A 39 18.00 -12.73 -1.75
N ASP A 40 17.25 -11.72 -2.21
CA ASP A 40 15.94 -11.91 -2.85
C ASP A 40 15.67 -10.97 -4.02
N ALA A 41 14.82 -11.45 -4.94
CA ALA A 41 14.37 -10.72 -6.12
C ALA A 41 13.32 -9.63 -5.81
N LEU A 42 12.67 -9.65 -4.63
CA LEU A 42 11.76 -8.61 -4.15
C LEU A 42 12.45 -7.72 -3.10
N ALA A 43 13.41 -6.90 -3.55
CA ALA A 43 14.15 -5.98 -2.68
C ALA A 43 13.85 -4.53 -3.09
N PRO A 44 12.98 -3.79 -2.38
CA PRO A 44 12.89 -2.35 -2.53
C PRO A 44 14.22 -1.71 -2.10
N HIS A 45 14.60 -0.57 -2.66
CA HIS A 45 15.87 0.08 -2.29
C HIS A 45 15.85 0.58 -0.85
N ALA A 46 14.66 0.85 -0.34
CA ALA A 46 14.42 1.10 1.07
C ALA A 46 13.09 0.46 1.49
N PRO A 47 12.99 -0.03 2.74
CA PRO A 47 11.80 -0.73 3.23
C PRO A 47 10.51 0.11 3.19
N TRP A 48 10.64 1.44 3.07
CA TRP A 48 9.53 2.38 3.00
C TRP A 48 8.98 2.62 1.60
N GLU A 49 9.61 2.12 0.52
CA GLU A 49 9.17 2.45 -0.85
C GLU A 49 7.74 1.99 -1.15
N PHE A 50 7.40 0.73 -0.83
CA PHE A 50 6.03 0.24 -1.05
C PHE A 50 5.01 0.94 -0.13
N PRO A 51 5.25 1.05 1.20
CA PRO A 51 4.34 1.76 2.08
C PRO A 51 4.14 3.23 1.71
N LEU A 52 5.20 3.93 1.29
CA LEU A 52 5.13 5.34 0.94
C LEU A 52 4.24 5.58 -0.28
N LEU A 53 4.43 4.80 -1.35
CA LEU A 53 3.64 4.94 -2.57
C LEU A 53 2.16 4.64 -2.32
N ALA A 54 1.85 3.58 -1.58
CA ALA A 54 0.48 3.26 -1.24
C ALA A 54 -0.16 4.31 -0.32
N ALA A 55 0.58 4.86 0.64
CA ALA A 55 0.07 5.90 1.53
C ALA A 55 -0.20 7.21 0.79
N LEU A 56 0.69 7.62 -0.13
CA LEU A 56 0.46 8.79 -0.99
C LEU A 56 -0.77 8.61 -1.87
N PHE A 57 -0.90 7.44 -2.52
CA PHE A 57 -2.06 7.11 -3.34
C PHE A 57 -3.35 7.16 -2.51
N ASN A 58 -3.36 6.51 -1.35
CA ASN A 58 -4.53 6.45 -0.48
C ASN A 58 -4.93 7.84 0.03
N ALA A 59 -3.99 8.63 0.54
CA ALA A 59 -4.25 9.99 1.01
C ALA A 59 -4.87 10.87 -0.09
N THR A 60 -4.34 10.77 -1.31
CA THR A 60 -4.86 11.51 -2.47
C THR A 60 -6.28 11.09 -2.82
N VAL A 61 -6.57 9.79 -2.83
CA VAL A 61 -7.89 9.26 -3.16
C VAL A 61 -8.94 9.62 -2.09
N VAL A 62 -8.60 9.48 -0.81
CA VAL A 62 -9.51 9.79 0.30
C VAL A 62 -9.79 11.29 0.37
N ASP A 63 -8.78 12.13 0.21
CA ASP A 63 -8.95 13.59 0.20
C ASP A 63 -9.76 14.05 -1.02
N PHE A 64 -9.53 13.48 -2.21
CA PHE A 64 -10.35 13.72 -3.39
C PHE A 64 -11.81 13.29 -3.19
N TYR A 65 -12.03 12.11 -2.59
CA TYR A 65 -13.38 11.64 -2.26
C TYR A 65 -14.08 12.58 -1.28
N LEU A 66 -13.36 13.09 -0.27
CA LEU A 66 -13.86 14.06 0.68
C LEU A 66 -14.24 15.38 -0.02
N LEU A 67 -13.39 15.88 -0.92
CA LEU A 67 -13.66 17.08 -1.72
C LEU A 67 -14.95 16.96 -2.53
N LEU A 68 -15.17 15.81 -3.18
CA LEU A 68 -16.40 15.56 -3.93
C LEU A 68 -17.66 15.66 -3.03
N ARG A 69 -17.57 15.19 -1.78
CA ARG A 69 -18.67 15.22 -0.79
C ARG A 69 -18.87 16.60 -0.15
N ILE A 70 -17.79 17.35 0.11
CA ILE A 70 -17.84 18.68 0.73
C ILE A 70 -18.29 19.75 -0.27
N SER A 71 -18.15 19.54 -1.57
CA SER A 71 -18.52 20.53 -2.60
C SER A 71 -19.96 21.06 -2.48
N SER A 72 -20.86 20.27 -1.88
CA SER A 72 -22.25 20.63 -1.60
C SER A 72 -22.44 21.65 -0.46
N PHE A 73 -21.42 21.86 0.40
CA PHE A 73 -21.45 22.73 1.60
C PHE A 73 -20.53 23.95 1.50
N LEU A 74 -20.05 24.26 0.29
CA LEU A 74 -19.01 25.25 0.01
C LEU A 74 -19.23 26.69 0.55
N PRO A 75 -20.45 27.22 0.74
CA PRO A 75 -20.62 28.59 1.24
C PRO A 75 -20.13 28.81 2.68
N LEU A 76 -20.01 27.75 3.51
CA LEU A 76 -19.74 27.89 4.95
C LEU A 76 -18.25 27.82 5.35
N VAL A 77 -17.35 27.33 4.48
CA VAL A 77 -16.00 26.86 4.88
C VAL A 77 -14.85 27.65 4.22
N SER A 78 -15.15 28.65 3.38
CA SER A 78 -14.20 29.24 2.43
C SER A 78 -12.89 29.78 3.02
N ARG A 79 -12.88 30.27 4.27
CA ARG A 79 -11.69 30.89 4.88
C ARG A 79 -10.68 29.91 5.48
N PHE A 80 -11.12 28.70 5.86
CA PHE A 80 -10.27 27.67 6.48
C PHE A 80 -10.18 26.38 5.66
N LEU A 81 -10.88 26.30 4.53
CA LEU A 81 -10.98 25.09 3.70
C LEU A 81 -9.61 24.52 3.33
N THR A 82 -8.66 25.35 2.89
CA THR A 82 -7.31 24.91 2.51
C THR A 82 -6.55 24.31 3.69
N LEU A 83 -6.66 24.91 4.88
CA LEU A 83 -6.01 24.40 6.09
C LEU A 83 -6.60 23.05 6.50
N ILE A 84 -7.93 22.93 6.48
CA ILE A 84 -8.66 21.70 6.83
C ILE A 84 -8.27 20.56 5.89
N LEU A 85 -8.27 20.81 4.58
CA LEU A 85 -7.86 19.83 3.56
C LEU A 85 -6.40 19.42 3.74
N THR A 86 -5.51 20.37 4.00
CA THR A 86 -4.08 20.07 4.22
C THR A 86 -3.88 19.19 5.45
N LEU A 87 -4.54 19.50 6.57
CA LEU A 87 -4.48 18.70 7.79
C LEU A 87 -5.08 17.30 7.58
N PHE A 88 -6.19 17.22 6.84
CA PHE A 88 -6.84 15.95 6.51
C PHE A 88 -5.96 15.08 5.60
N TYR A 89 -5.31 15.67 4.60
CA TYR A 89 -4.34 14.99 3.73
C TYR A 89 -3.17 14.44 4.53
N VAL A 90 -2.53 15.27 5.38
CA VAL A 90 -1.41 14.85 6.23
C VAL A 90 -1.84 13.73 7.19
N GLY A 91 -3.00 13.87 7.83
CA GLY A 91 -3.57 12.84 8.70
C GLY A 91 -3.82 11.52 7.97
N SER A 92 -4.43 11.60 6.77
CA SER A 92 -4.70 10.43 5.92
C SER A 92 -3.43 9.75 5.44
N PHE A 93 -2.40 10.54 5.10
CA PHE A 93 -1.09 10.03 4.69
C PHE A 93 -0.38 9.29 5.82
N VAL A 94 -0.25 9.94 6.99
CA VAL A 94 0.41 9.33 8.16
C VAL A 94 -0.38 8.11 8.64
N GLY A 95 -1.71 8.22 8.73
CA GLY A 95 -2.58 7.10 9.09
C GLY A 95 -2.44 5.93 8.12
N SER A 96 -2.39 6.20 6.81
CA SER A 96 -2.17 5.17 5.80
C SER A 96 -0.81 4.48 5.95
N LEU A 97 0.27 5.24 6.17
CA LEU A 97 1.59 4.66 6.43
C LEU A 97 1.55 3.69 7.62
N VAL A 98 0.98 4.13 8.74
CA VAL A 98 0.85 3.30 9.95
C VAL A 98 0.05 2.03 9.65
N LEU A 99 -1.07 2.14 8.94
CA LEU A 99 -1.89 0.99 8.56
C LEU A 99 -1.11 0.01 7.68
N VAL A 100 -0.36 0.48 6.68
CA VAL A 100 0.46 -0.42 5.85
C VAL A 100 1.44 -1.21 6.71
N TYR A 101 2.16 -0.55 7.64
CA TYR A 101 3.10 -1.25 8.51
C TYR A 101 2.41 -2.24 9.44
N LEU A 102 1.29 -1.88 10.06
CA LEU A 102 0.53 -2.77 10.93
C LEU A 102 0.02 -4.01 10.17
N PHE A 103 -0.57 -3.83 9.00
CA PHE A 103 -1.00 -4.94 8.16
C PHE A 103 0.18 -5.80 7.69
N GLY A 104 1.29 -5.17 7.30
CA GLY A 104 2.50 -5.90 6.93
C GLY A 104 3.00 -6.80 8.06
N LEU A 105 3.00 -6.30 9.30
CA LEU A 105 3.36 -7.09 10.49
C LEU A 105 2.39 -8.27 10.72
N VAL A 106 1.10 -8.05 10.54
CA VAL A 106 0.06 -9.10 10.66
C VAL A 106 0.18 -10.14 9.54
N PHE A 107 0.55 -9.72 8.33
CA PHE A 107 0.70 -10.63 7.18
C PHE A 107 2.00 -11.41 7.23
N LYS A 108 3.08 -10.85 7.78
CA LYS A 108 4.40 -11.52 7.87
C LYS A 108 4.35 -12.96 8.38
N PRO A 109 3.67 -13.32 9.48
CA PRO A 109 3.60 -14.72 9.93
C PRO A 109 2.90 -15.64 8.92
N LEU A 110 1.85 -15.17 8.23
CA LEU A 110 1.17 -15.95 7.18
C LEU A 110 2.06 -16.14 5.95
N VAL A 111 2.69 -15.04 5.51
CA VAL A 111 3.64 -15.05 4.40
C VAL A 111 4.80 -16.00 4.72
N ARG A 112 5.35 -15.94 5.94
CA ARG A 112 6.36 -16.90 6.40
C ARG A 112 5.80 -18.32 6.33
N TYR A 113 4.64 -18.61 6.90
CA TYR A 113 4.09 -19.97 6.93
C TYR A 113 3.98 -20.60 5.53
N PHE A 114 3.50 -19.86 4.53
CA PHE A 114 3.31 -20.40 3.18
C PHE A 114 4.53 -20.31 2.27
N LEU A 115 5.42 -19.33 2.50
CA LEU A 115 6.59 -19.06 1.65
C LEU A 115 7.92 -19.46 2.31
N THR A 116 7.92 -20.13 3.47
CA THR A 116 9.14 -20.59 4.16
C THR A 116 10.03 -21.37 3.19
N GLY A 117 11.33 -21.03 3.18
CA GLY A 117 12.33 -21.64 2.31
C GLY A 117 12.27 -21.21 0.84
N SER A 118 11.35 -20.32 0.46
CA SER A 118 11.29 -19.74 -0.89
C SER A 118 11.85 -18.31 -0.95
N LEU A 119 11.89 -17.60 0.19
CA LEU A 119 12.41 -16.24 0.33
C LEU A 119 13.22 -16.14 1.64
N THR A 120 14.12 -15.17 1.70
CA THR A 120 14.83 -14.72 2.90
C THR A 120 13.89 -13.97 3.86
N GLU A 121 14.31 -13.78 5.11
CA GLU A 121 13.53 -13.03 6.11
C GLU A 121 13.20 -11.60 5.69
N ASP A 122 14.11 -10.94 4.97
CA ASP A 122 13.90 -9.60 4.44
C ASP A 122 12.90 -9.64 3.28
N GLY A 123 13.00 -10.63 2.38
CA GLY A 123 12.03 -10.84 1.31
C GLY A 123 10.61 -11.14 1.80
N LEU A 124 10.47 -11.95 2.87
CA LEU A 124 9.18 -12.20 3.52
C LEU A 124 8.58 -10.90 4.07
N THR A 125 9.42 -10.04 4.65
CA THR A 125 9.00 -8.72 5.16
C THR A 125 8.57 -7.81 4.00
N ASN A 126 9.34 -7.77 2.92
CA ASN A 126 9.02 -6.96 1.74
C ASN A 126 7.73 -7.41 1.05
N VAL A 127 7.51 -8.73 0.91
CA VAL A 127 6.27 -9.28 0.38
C VAL A 127 5.10 -8.88 1.28
N SER A 128 5.24 -8.99 2.60
CA SER A 128 4.17 -8.62 3.53
C SER A 128 3.79 -7.14 3.41
N LEU A 129 4.78 -6.24 3.32
CA LEU A 129 4.58 -4.80 3.14
C LEU A 129 4.01 -4.46 1.76
N LEU A 130 4.39 -5.20 0.73
CA LEU A 130 3.85 -5.03 -0.62
C LEU A 130 2.37 -5.47 -0.69
N LEU A 131 2.03 -6.60 -0.07
CA LEU A 131 0.64 -7.08 0.01
C LEU A 131 -0.23 -6.07 0.75
N SER A 132 0.21 -5.57 1.92
CA SER A 132 -0.52 -4.53 2.64
C SER A 132 -0.65 -3.23 1.85
N SER A 133 0.38 -2.84 1.09
CA SER A 133 0.35 -1.67 0.23
C SER A 133 -0.70 -1.79 -0.89
N ILE A 134 -0.73 -2.92 -1.59
CA ILE A 134 -1.69 -3.18 -2.67
C ILE A 134 -3.12 -3.24 -2.13
N TYR A 135 -3.32 -3.92 -1.01
CA TYR A 135 -4.64 -4.03 -0.38
C TYR A 135 -5.16 -2.69 0.11
N LEU A 136 -4.32 -1.86 0.73
CA LEU A 136 -4.72 -0.54 1.18
C LEU A 136 -5.07 0.37 -0.02
N ALA A 137 -4.26 0.33 -1.09
CA ALA A 137 -4.56 1.05 -2.32
C ALA A 137 -5.87 0.58 -2.97
N ALA A 138 -6.16 -0.73 -2.94
CA ALA A 138 -7.42 -1.27 -3.45
C ALA A 138 -8.63 -0.82 -2.61
N SER A 139 -8.49 -0.73 -1.29
CA SER A 139 -9.53 -0.18 -0.41
C SER A 139 -9.81 1.28 -0.75
N ALA A 140 -8.77 2.09 -0.93
CA ALA A 140 -8.90 3.48 -1.37
C ALA A 140 -9.63 3.59 -2.72
N ALA A 141 -9.19 2.83 -3.72
CA ALA A 141 -9.79 2.82 -5.05
C ALA A 141 -11.27 2.38 -5.01
N SER A 142 -11.63 1.48 -4.10
CA SER A 142 -13.01 1.03 -3.93
C SER A 142 -13.97 2.16 -3.53
N LEU A 143 -13.49 3.18 -2.80
CA LEU A 143 -14.28 4.35 -2.43
C LEU A 143 -14.73 5.14 -3.67
N LEU A 144 -13.88 5.23 -4.70
CA LEU A 144 -14.19 5.93 -5.94
C LEU A 144 -15.13 5.13 -6.85
N LEU A 145 -15.04 3.80 -6.80
CA LEU A 145 -15.80 2.90 -7.67
C LEU A 145 -17.21 2.60 -7.18
N ALA A 146 -17.53 2.93 -5.92
CA ALA A 146 -18.85 2.78 -5.30
C ALA A 146 -19.52 1.43 -5.61
N SER A 147 -20.44 1.37 -6.58
CA SER A 147 -21.16 0.13 -6.98
C SER A 147 -20.28 -0.95 -7.59
N LEU A 148 -19.08 -0.60 -8.06
CA LEU A 148 -18.10 -1.51 -8.66
C LEU A 148 -16.93 -1.80 -7.71
N TRP A 149 -17.10 -1.63 -6.40
CA TRP A 149 -16.06 -1.89 -5.37
C TRP A 149 -15.39 -3.27 -5.50
N TRP A 150 -16.15 -4.29 -5.91
CA TRP A 150 -15.66 -5.66 -6.11
C TRP A 150 -14.58 -5.76 -7.20
N THR A 151 -14.56 -4.83 -8.17
CA THR A 151 -13.51 -4.80 -9.21
C THR A 151 -12.15 -4.47 -8.62
N ALA A 152 -12.07 -3.59 -7.60
CA ALA A 152 -10.83 -3.29 -6.90
C ALA A 152 -10.33 -4.50 -6.10
N VAL A 153 -11.24 -5.28 -5.52
CA VAL A 153 -10.93 -6.53 -4.82
C VAL A 153 -10.37 -7.58 -5.79
N ILE A 154 -11.00 -7.79 -6.94
CA ILE A 154 -10.52 -8.71 -7.98
C ILE A 154 -9.17 -8.25 -8.53
N ALA A 155 -9.01 -6.96 -8.82
CA ALA A 155 -7.75 -6.40 -9.30
C ALA A 155 -6.63 -6.62 -8.28
N ALA A 156 -6.88 -6.35 -7.00
CA ALA A 156 -5.92 -6.61 -5.93
C ALA A 156 -5.53 -8.09 -5.86
N PHE A 157 -6.50 -9.00 -5.94
CA PHE A 157 -6.23 -10.45 -5.97
C PHE A 157 -5.34 -10.84 -7.16
N VAL A 158 -5.67 -10.38 -8.37
CA VAL A 158 -4.91 -10.72 -9.58
C VAL A 158 -3.50 -10.14 -9.51
N ILE A 159 -3.36 -8.86 -9.16
CA ILE A 159 -2.06 -8.18 -9.08
C ILE A 159 -1.17 -8.87 -8.04
N THR A 160 -1.69 -9.12 -6.83
CA THR A 160 -0.92 -9.80 -5.77
C THR A 160 -0.54 -11.22 -6.16
N LEU A 161 -1.45 -11.99 -6.78
CA LEU A 161 -1.15 -13.34 -7.23
C LEU A 161 -0.08 -13.38 -8.33
N VAL A 162 -0.16 -12.48 -9.32
CA VAL A 162 0.84 -12.38 -10.39
C VAL A 162 2.21 -12.05 -9.82
N ILE A 163 2.28 -11.05 -8.94
CA ILE A 163 3.52 -10.62 -8.28
C ILE A 163 4.09 -11.77 -7.45
N VAL A 164 3.36 -12.29 -6.47
CA VAL A 164 3.88 -13.34 -5.57
C VAL A 164 4.28 -14.59 -6.36
N ARG A 165 3.49 -15.00 -7.36
CA ARG A 165 3.84 -16.13 -8.23
C ARG A 165 5.12 -15.88 -9.00
N HIS A 166 5.32 -14.67 -9.54
CA HIS A 166 6.52 -14.33 -10.29
C HIS A 166 7.79 -14.52 -9.44
N TYR A 167 7.73 -14.16 -8.15
CA TYR A 167 8.89 -14.26 -7.25
C TYR A 167 9.07 -15.66 -6.62
N VAL A 168 7.99 -16.35 -6.27
CA VAL A 168 8.06 -17.65 -5.57
C VAL A 168 8.18 -18.82 -6.55
N GLY A 169 7.72 -18.66 -7.78
CA GLY A 169 7.70 -19.71 -8.82
C GLY A 169 6.69 -20.85 -8.58
N LYS A 170 6.15 -21.00 -7.37
CA LYS A 170 5.19 -22.05 -6.98
C LYS A 170 3.77 -21.51 -6.86
N LEU A 171 2.87 -21.95 -7.75
CA LEU A 171 1.48 -21.49 -7.79
C LEU A 171 0.72 -21.78 -6.49
N LYS A 172 0.81 -23.00 -5.96
CA LYS A 172 0.07 -23.43 -4.76
C LYS A 172 0.38 -22.54 -3.55
N SER A 173 1.66 -22.36 -3.25
CA SER A 173 2.16 -21.55 -2.14
C SER A 173 1.80 -20.06 -2.32
N SER A 174 1.92 -19.53 -3.54
CA SER A 174 1.52 -18.15 -3.86
C SER A 174 0.02 -17.92 -3.66
N LEU A 175 -0.81 -18.85 -4.13
CA LEU A 175 -2.26 -18.77 -4.03
C LEU A 175 -2.73 -18.83 -2.58
N PHE A 176 -2.19 -19.73 -1.76
CA PHE A 176 -2.54 -19.79 -0.33
C PHE A 176 -2.10 -18.55 0.43
N THR A 177 -0.92 -18.01 0.11
CA THR A 177 -0.46 -16.74 0.69
C THR A 177 -1.47 -15.63 0.41
N VAL A 178 -1.78 -15.40 -0.86
CA VAL A 178 -2.70 -14.33 -1.28
C VAL A 178 -4.10 -14.53 -0.71
N LEU A 179 -4.65 -15.75 -0.74
CA LEU A 179 -5.97 -16.01 -0.16
C LEU A 179 -5.99 -15.74 1.34
N SER A 180 -5.00 -16.21 2.08
CA SER A 180 -4.95 -16.02 3.54
C SER A 180 -4.87 -14.54 3.94
N THR A 181 -4.05 -13.76 3.24
CA THR A 181 -3.91 -12.32 3.51
C THR A 181 -5.11 -11.53 3.03
N MET A 182 -5.74 -11.94 1.92
CA MET A 182 -6.95 -11.31 1.38
C MET A 182 -8.16 -11.50 2.29
N VAL A 183 -8.30 -12.65 2.95
CA VAL A 183 -9.37 -12.88 3.93
C VAL A 183 -9.26 -11.91 5.10
N ILE A 184 -8.06 -11.69 5.64
CA ILE A 184 -7.83 -10.70 6.70
C ILE A 184 -8.18 -9.29 6.21
N TYR A 185 -7.71 -8.93 5.02
CA TYR A 185 -8.02 -7.65 4.39
C TYR A 185 -9.55 -7.40 4.29
N LEU A 186 -10.30 -8.39 3.78
CA LEU A 186 -11.75 -8.29 3.65
C LEU A 186 -12.45 -8.21 5.02
N ALA A 187 -12.00 -9.01 5.99
CA ALA A 187 -12.54 -8.98 7.34
C ALA A 187 -12.34 -7.62 8.00
N VAL A 188 -11.15 -7.02 7.88
CA VAL A 188 -10.89 -5.71 8.48
C VAL A 188 -11.67 -4.60 7.77
N ASN A 189 -11.78 -4.62 6.44
CA ASN A 189 -12.65 -3.68 5.74
C ASN A 189 -14.12 -3.80 6.16
N LEU A 190 -14.62 -5.03 6.34
CA LEU A 190 -15.98 -5.25 6.83
C LEU A 190 -16.17 -4.65 8.23
N VAL A 191 -15.22 -4.90 9.15
CA VAL A 191 -15.25 -4.33 10.50
C VAL A 191 -15.21 -2.80 10.47
N LEU A 192 -14.33 -2.20 9.65
CA LEU A 192 -14.26 -0.74 9.50
C LEU A 192 -15.56 -0.16 8.93
N LEU A 193 -16.17 -0.84 7.96
CA LEU A 193 -17.45 -0.42 7.38
C LEU A 193 -18.58 -0.49 8.42
N LEU A 194 -18.62 -1.54 9.24
CA LEU A 194 -19.58 -1.67 10.34
C LEU A 194 -19.38 -0.56 11.39
N ILE A 195 -18.13 -0.29 11.78
CA ILE A 195 -17.81 0.79 12.71
C ILE A 195 -18.25 2.13 12.13
N MET A 196 -17.93 2.43 10.86
CA MET A 196 -18.37 3.67 10.21
C MET A 196 -19.89 3.76 10.13
N HIS A 197 -20.59 2.68 9.82
CA HIS A 197 -22.05 2.67 9.76
C HIS A 197 -22.70 3.01 11.10
N VAL A 198 -22.08 2.63 12.22
CA VAL A 198 -22.55 2.96 13.57
C VAL A 198 -22.11 4.35 14.02
N THR A 199 -20.86 4.72 13.77
CA THR A 199 -20.25 5.95 14.33
C THR A 199 -20.55 7.21 13.52
N VAL A 200 -20.69 7.12 12.19
CA VAL A 200 -20.96 8.29 11.33
C VAL A 200 -22.32 8.93 11.65
N PRO A 201 -23.43 8.18 11.81
CA PRO A 201 -24.72 8.77 12.21
C PRO A 201 -24.65 9.46 13.56
N ILE A 202 -23.93 8.86 14.53
CA ILE A 202 -23.75 9.44 15.87
C ILE A 202 -22.96 10.75 15.77
N ALA A 203 -21.85 10.75 15.03
CA ALA A 203 -21.02 11.94 14.85
C ALA A 203 -21.77 13.07 14.13
N LEU A 204 -22.56 12.74 13.10
CA LEU A 204 -23.42 13.70 12.40
C LEU A 204 -24.49 14.27 13.33
N HIS A 205 -25.12 13.44 14.17
CA HIS A 205 -26.11 13.90 15.14
C HIS A 205 -25.52 14.86 16.18
N TRP A 206 -24.32 14.57 16.70
CA TRP A 206 -23.61 15.48 17.61
C TRP A 206 -23.20 16.78 16.91
N PHE A 207 -22.76 16.70 15.65
CA PHE A 207 -22.39 17.88 14.86
C PHE A 207 -23.61 18.79 14.59
N GLU A 208 -24.75 18.21 14.21
CA GLU A 208 -26.01 18.93 14.07
C GLU A 208 -26.48 19.53 15.41
N SER A 209 -26.38 18.78 16.51
CA SER A 209 -26.76 19.25 17.85
C SER A 209 -25.90 20.43 18.31
N LEU A 210 -24.60 20.41 18.07
CA LEU A 210 -23.68 21.51 18.41
C LEU A 210 -23.92 22.77 17.56
N TRP A 211 -24.45 22.62 16.35
CA TRP A 211 -24.74 23.74 15.45
C TRP A 211 -26.16 24.29 15.58
N HIS A 212 -27.10 23.49 16.10
CA HIS A 212 -28.48 23.90 16.39
C HIS A 212 -28.70 24.48 17.80
N VAL A 213 -27.66 24.68 18.61
CA VAL A 213 -27.74 25.54 19.79
C VAL A 213 -27.79 27.01 19.34
N ARG A 214 -29.00 27.48 19.03
CA ARG A 214 -29.39 28.88 19.09
C ARG A 214 -30.42 29.04 20.20
#